data_AF-A0A6P8TDL7-F1
#
_entry.id   AF-A0A6P8TDL7-F1
#
_cell.length_a   1.000
_cell.length_b   1.000
_cell.length_c   1.000
_cell.angle_alpha   90.00
_cell.angle_beta   90.00
_cell.angle_gamma   90.00
#
_symmetry.space_group_name_H-M   'P 1'
#
loop_
_entity.id
_entity.type
_entity.pdbx_description
1 polymer ?
#
loop_
_entity_poly.entity_id
_entity_poly.type
_entity_poly.pdbx_seq_one_letter_code
_entity_poly.pdbx_strand_id
1 'polypeptide(L)'
;MKAFQMLFVLLLAAAAEGQSLHFGKCPRPPVQQDFNVAKYMGTWYEIEKLPALFEKGTCNQATYSLLSDGTVKVLNAELLSNGKMNSIEGVAKVKNSTQPAILDVSFFKAKINERPIIGILAQNSRYLPPNSTGYIASSYVKFLESGGARVVPIMVNREAEEYKRLFNSINGVLLPGGSANITSSGYQRASKIFYELAIEANKRGDYFPVWGTCLGYEQLTVLTSGETLLTRTNTSGVSLPLLFTKEAKQSRMFKSFPAELMEALASEPLTENSHEWSVSLLSHNTNKDLKNFYKVLSTNTDGEIEFVSTVEAYDYPIYGTQWHPEKNAFEWRRPCISHAPSAVMNTFYMAQFFVNEARKNFHTFESEEEERSALIYNYNPVHSPPNSGFEQKYIF
;
A
#
# COMPACT_ATOMS: atom_id res chain seq x y z
N MET A 1 14.86 48.58 49.63
CA MET A 1 14.60 48.42 48.19
C MET A 1 14.47 46.96 47.74
N LYS A 2 15.36 46.03 48.15
CA LYS A 2 15.29 44.61 47.73
C LYS A 2 14.02 43.84 48.18
N ALA A 3 13.48 44.14 49.37
CA ALA A 3 12.26 43.51 49.87
C ALA A 3 10.99 43.92 49.10
N PHE A 4 10.95 45.16 48.58
CA PHE A 4 9.80 45.67 47.82
C PHE A 4 9.76 45.10 46.40
N GLN A 5 10.92 44.85 45.79
CA GLN A 5 11.03 44.14 44.50
C GLN A 5 10.62 42.66 44.61
N MET A 6 10.95 41.99 45.72
CA MET A 6 10.51 40.60 45.95
C MET A 6 8.99 40.47 46.12
N LEU A 7 8.36 41.41 46.83
CA LEU A 7 6.90 41.42 47.01
C LEU A 7 6.17 41.62 45.67
N PHE A 8 6.70 42.48 44.79
CA PHE A 8 6.11 42.76 43.48
C PHE A 8 6.19 41.55 42.52
N VAL A 9 7.27 40.76 42.58
CA VAL A 9 7.42 39.53 41.78
C VAL A 9 6.48 38.41 42.28
N LEU A 10 6.24 38.29 43.59
CA LEU A 10 5.28 37.34 44.15
C LEU A 10 3.82 37.71 43.85
N LEU A 11 3.50 39.01 43.81
CA LEU A 11 2.16 39.51 43.41
C LEU A 11 1.87 39.29 41.91
N LEU A 12 2.90 39.36 41.05
CA LEU A 12 2.77 39.02 39.63
C LEU A 12 2.55 37.51 39.39
N ALA A 13 3.15 36.65 40.23
CA ALA A 13 2.92 35.20 40.16
C ALA A 13 1.52 34.79 40.65
N ALA A 14 0.90 35.55 41.55
CA ALA A 14 -0.46 35.31 42.03
C ALA A 14 -1.56 35.78 41.07
N ALA A 15 -1.22 36.59 40.04
CA ALA A 15 -2.13 37.04 39.00
C ALA A 15 -2.09 36.17 37.72
N ALA A 16 -1.24 35.14 37.69
CA ALA A 16 -1.22 34.17 36.61
C ALA A 16 -2.26 33.08 36.89
N GLU A 17 -3.45 33.22 36.28
CA GLU A 17 -4.37 32.09 36.14
C GLU A 17 -3.74 31.06 35.20
N GLY A 18 -3.02 30.08 35.77
CA GLY A 18 -2.62 28.89 35.03
C GLY A 18 -3.86 28.05 34.69
N GLN A 19 -3.89 27.47 33.49
CA GLN A 19 -4.98 26.58 33.07
C GLN A 19 -5.18 25.45 34.08
N SER A 20 -6.39 25.37 34.66
CA SER A 20 -6.76 24.35 35.63
C SER A 20 -7.31 23.10 34.94
N LEU A 21 -6.58 22.00 35.05
CA LEU A 21 -7.09 20.68 34.69
C LEU A 21 -8.13 20.25 35.75
N HIS A 22 -9.39 20.17 35.35
CA HIS A 22 -10.48 19.72 36.21
C HIS A 22 -11.05 18.39 35.73
N PHE A 23 -11.30 17.48 36.67
CA PHE A 23 -12.05 16.25 36.41
C PHE A 23 -13.55 16.58 36.33
N GLY A 24 -14.23 16.20 35.25
CA GLY A 24 -15.67 16.42 35.09
C GLY A 24 -16.10 16.71 33.66
N LYS A 25 -17.35 17.11 33.47
CA LYS A 25 -17.85 17.57 32.16
C LYS A 25 -17.21 18.92 31.83
N CYS A 26 -16.86 19.13 30.55
CA CYS A 26 -16.38 20.43 30.09
C CYS A 26 -17.40 21.53 30.42
N PRO A 27 -16.94 22.73 30.84
CA PRO A 27 -17.83 23.86 30.99
C PRO A 27 -18.52 24.16 29.66
N ARG A 28 -19.73 24.71 29.73
CA ARG A 28 -20.47 25.19 28.55
C ARG A 28 -20.35 26.72 28.49
N PRO A 29 -19.26 27.26 27.91
CA PRO A 29 -19.12 28.71 27.81
C PRO A 29 -20.25 29.30 26.96
N PRO A 30 -20.62 30.57 27.19
CA PRO A 30 -21.56 31.26 26.31
C PRO A 30 -20.99 31.33 24.89
N VAL A 31 -21.87 31.21 23.90
CA VAL A 31 -21.47 31.32 22.49
C VAL A 31 -21.24 32.79 22.11
N GLN A 32 -20.39 33.01 21.11
CA GLN A 32 -20.16 34.34 20.54
C GLN A 32 -21.47 34.95 20.02
N GLN A 33 -21.81 36.13 20.51
CA GLN A 33 -22.96 36.89 20.01
C GLN A 33 -22.67 37.48 18.63
N ASP A 34 -23.72 37.60 17.81
CA ASP A 34 -23.65 38.13 16.44
C ASP A 34 -22.58 37.44 15.57
N PHE A 35 -22.43 36.12 15.77
CA PHE A 35 -21.43 35.33 15.06
C PHE A 35 -21.68 35.37 13.55
N ASN A 36 -20.67 35.86 12.82
CA ASN A 36 -20.67 35.89 11.36
C ASN A 36 -19.63 34.89 10.85
N VAL A 37 -20.11 33.77 10.31
CA VAL A 37 -19.26 32.69 9.80
C VAL A 37 -18.29 33.17 8.70
N ALA A 38 -18.69 34.13 7.87
CA ALA A 38 -17.81 34.66 6.81
C ALA A 38 -16.58 35.38 7.37
N LYS A 39 -16.69 36.01 8.56
CA LYS A 39 -15.54 36.64 9.25
C LYS A 39 -14.58 35.62 9.87
N TYR A 40 -14.98 34.35 9.97
CA TYR A 40 -14.16 33.27 10.51
C TYR A 40 -13.28 32.59 9.44
N MET A 41 -13.48 32.92 8.16
CA MET A 41 -12.76 32.32 7.03
C MET A 41 -11.27 32.70 7.01
N GLY A 42 -10.47 31.88 6.32
CA GLY A 42 -9.03 32.07 6.18
C GLY A 42 -8.22 31.08 7.01
N THR A 43 -6.91 31.33 7.10
CA THR A 43 -5.97 30.46 7.80
C THR A 43 -5.77 30.93 9.23
N TRP A 44 -6.01 30.03 10.18
CA TRP A 44 -5.71 30.20 11.58
C TRP A 44 -4.46 29.40 11.93
N TYR A 45 -3.60 29.98 12.77
CA TYR A 45 -2.40 29.32 13.28
C TYR A 45 -2.62 29.00 14.75
N GLU A 46 -2.32 27.77 15.13
CA GLU A 46 -2.37 27.37 16.53
C GLU A 46 -1.19 28.00 17.29
N ILE A 47 -1.50 28.74 18.36
CA ILE A 47 -0.49 29.40 19.21
C ILE A 47 -0.18 28.55 20.44
N GLU A 48 -1.22 28.01 21.09
CA GLU A 48 -1.12 27.13 22.24
C GLU A 48 -2.23 26.07 22.20
N LYS A 49 -1.94 24.88 22.74
CA LYS A 49 -2.92 23.80 22.86
C LYS A 49 -2.76 22.98 24.12
N LEU A 50 -3.87 22.34 24.51
CA LEU A 50 -3.82 21.20 25.39
C LEU A 50 -3.34 19.97 24.60
N PRO A 51 -2.71 18.97 25.25
CA PRO A 51 -2.31 17.75 24.58
C PRO A 51 -3.49 17.06 23.88
N ALA A 52 -3.41 16.92 22.55
CA ALA A 52 -4.41 16.27 21.72
C ALA A 52 -3.81 15.04 21.01
N LEU A 53 -4.37 13.86 21.25
CA LEU A 53 -3.85 12.59 20.71
C LEU A 53 -3.84 12.52 19.17
N PHE A 54 -4.72 13.30 18.53
CA PHE A 54 -4.92 13.33 17.08
C PHE A 54 -4.06 14.39 16.36
N GLU A 55 -3.28 15.20 17.10
CA GLU A 55 -2.46 16.26 16.53
C GLU A 55 -1.06 16.26 17.15
N LYS A 56 -0.15 15.56 16.48
CA LYS A 56 1.18 15.17 16.99
C LYS A 56 2.32 16.03 16.44
N GLY A 57 2.05 16.85 15.44
CA GLY A 57 2.99 17.71 14.76
C GLY A 57 3.10 19.11 15.37
N THR A 58 3.83 19.95 14.65
CA THR A 58 4.08 21.37 14.93
C THR A 58 3.58 22.23 13.76
N CYS A 59 3.57 23.56 13.91
CA CYS A 59 3.10 24.49 12.88
C CYS A 59 1.66 24.18 12.44
N ASN A 60 0.80 23.90 13.41
CA ASN A 60 -0.56 23.47 13.14
C ASN A 60 -1.36 24.66 12.60
N GLN A 61 -2.08 24.42 11.51
CA GLN A 61 -2.91 25.41 10.85
C GLN A 61 -4.30 24.83 10.55
N ALA A 62 -5.31 25.69 10.65
CA ALA A 62 -6.68 25.38 10.25
C ALA A 62 -7.14 26.41 9.22
N THR A 63 -7.40 25.96 8.00
CA THR A 63 -7.91 26.82 6.92
C THR A 63 -9.41 26.59 6.74
N TYR A 64 -10.19 27.65 6.86
CA TYR A 64 -11.64 27.63 6.70
C TYR A 64 -12.04 28.32 5.40
N SER A 65 -12.93 27.68 4.63
CA SER A 65 -13.44 28.23 3.38
C SER A 65 -14.94 27.97 3.24
N LEU A 66 -15.68 28.99 2.80
CA LEU A 66 -17.13 28.90 2.61
C LEU A 66 -17.44 28.13 1.32
N LEU A 67 -18.35 27.17 1.40
CA LEU A 67 -18.82 26.40 0.26
C LEU A 67 -20.12 27.01 -0.32
N SER A 68 -20.44 26.65 -1.55
CA SER A 68 -21.63 27.15 -2.25
C SER A 68 -22.95 26.76 -1.60
N ASP A 69 -22.97 25.66 -0.84
CA ASP A 69 -24.13 25.18 -0.09
C ASP A 69 -24.27 25.87 1.30
N GLY A 70 -23.42 26.85 1.60
CA GLY A 70 -23.42 27.60 2.86
C GLY A 70 -22.72 26.89 4.02
N THR A 71 -22.11 25.72 3.80
CA THR A 71 -21.30 25.03 4.80
C THR A 71 -19.84 25.50 4.76
N VAL A 72 -19.05 25.12 5.77
CA VAL A 72 -17.63 25.52 5.86
C VAL A 72 -16.75 24.30 5.64
N LYS A 73 -15.87 24.34 4.64
CA LYS A 73 -14.75 23.40 4.52
C LYS A 73 -13.72 23.71 5.60
N VAL A 74 -13.27 22.67 6.30
CA VAL A 74 -12.21 22.72 7.32
C VAL A 74 -11.02 21.93 6.80
N LEU A 75 -9.86 22.56 6.66
CA LEU A 75 -8.60 21.88 6.35
C LEU A 75 -7.63 22.09 7.51
N ASN A 76 -7.42 21.05 8.31
CA ASN A 76 -6.40 21.06 9.36
C ASN A 76 -5.12 20.47 8.78
N ALA A 77 -3.98 21.09 9.05
CA ALA A 77 -2.67 20.58 8.64
C ALA A 77 -1.62 20.78 9.74
N GLU A 78 -0.70 19.84 9.83
CA GLU A 78 0.41 19.81 10.79
C GLU A 78 1.71 19.43 10.08
N LEU A 79 2.84 19.95 10.56
CA LEU A 79 4.16 19.51 10.15
C LEU A 79 4.63 18.41 11.10
N LEU A 80 4.78 17.19 10.57
CA LEU A 80 5.30 16.07 11.34
C LEU A 80 6.81 16.18 11.55
N SER A 81 7.33 15.46 12.56
CA SER A 81 8.77 15.42 12.88
C SER A 81 9.66 14.93 11.74
N ASN A 82 9.11 14.23 10.75
CA ASN A 82 9.80 13.78 9.54
C ASN A 82 9.77 14.84 8.40
N GLY A 83 9.29 16.05 8.67
CA GLY A 83 9.20 17.15 7.71
C GLY A 83 8.03 17.04 6.72
N LYS A 84 7.18 16.01 6.82
CA LYS A 84 5.99 15.89 5.96
C LYS A 84 4.82 16.66 6.54
N MET A 85 4.07 17.33 5.66
CA MET A 85 2.76 17.86 6.00
C MET A 85 1.77 16.70 6.12
N ASN A 86 1.09 16.61 7.26
CA ASN A 86 -0.10 15.80 7.44
C ASN A 86 -1.32 16.71 7.45
N SER A 87 -2.43 16.27 6.86
CA SER A 87 -3.64 17.08 6.83
C SER A 87 -4.90 16.22 6.86
N ILE A 88 -6.00 16.84 7.30
CA ILE A 88 -7.32 16.24 7.29
C ILE A 88 -8.35 17.27 6.85
N GLU A 89 -9.25 16.83 5.97
CA GLU A 89 -10.38 17.63 5.53
C GLU A 89 -11.65 17.25 6.27
N GLY A 90 -12.45 18.26 6.61
CA GLY A 90 -13.75 18.13 7.22
C GLY A 90 -14.72 19.18 6.72
N VAL A 91 -15.96 19.06 7.16
CA VAL A 91 -17.01 20.05 6.94
C VAL A 91 -17.63 20.42 8.28
N ALA A 92 -17.82 21.72 8.49
CA ALA A 92 -18.56 22.27 9.60
C ALA A 92 -19.91 22.80 9.10
N LYS A 93 -20.98 22.45 9.82
CA LYS A 93 -22.35 22.91 9.52
C LYS A 93 -22.97 23.52 10.76
N VAL A 94 -23.71 24.62 10.60
CA VAL A 94 -24.49 25.21 11.69
C VAL A 94 -25.50 24.18 12.18
N LYS A 95 -25.42 23.83 13.47
CA LYS A 95 -26.24 22.79 14.10
C LYS A 95 -27.71 23.22 14.21
N ASN A 96 -27.93 24.48 14.56
CA ASN A 96 -29.24 25.09 14.70
C ASN A 96 -29.16 26.54 14.22
N SER A 97 -30.04 26.93 13.30
CA SER A 97 -30.06 28.28 12.73
C SER A 97 -30.32 29.37 13.78
N THR A 98 -30.97 29.06 14.91
CA THR A 98 -31.16 30.01 16.01
C THR A 98 -29.92 30.21 16.88
N GLN A 99 -28.88 29.39 16.71
CA GLN A 99 -27.59 29.48 17.39
C GLN A 99 -26.44 29.32 16.38
N PRO A 100 -26.21 30.31 15.49
CA PRO A 100 -25.26 30.19 14.37
C PRO A 100 -23.80 29.99 14.78
N ALA A 101 -23.47 30.30 16.04
CA ALA A 101 -22.15 30.08 16.63
C ALA A 101 -21.88 28.62 17.05
N ILE A 102 -22.85 27.71 16.93
CA ILE A 102 -22.68 26.28 17.22
C ILE A 102 -22.64 25.50 15.91
N LEU A 103 -21.46 24.98 15.58
CA LEU A 103 -21.25 24.17 14.39
C LEU A 103 -20.92 22.72 14.79
N ASP A 104 -21.57 21.76 14.12
CA ASP A 104 -21.13 20.37 14.16
C ASP A 104 -20.04 20.18 13.10
N VAL A 105 -18.85 19.77 13.53
CA VAL A 105 -17.68 19.54 12.67
C VAL A 105 -17.49 18.05 12.48
N SER A 106 -17.39 17.62 11.22
CA SER A 106 -17.12 16.24 10.85
C SER A 106 -15.90 16.16 9.96
N PHE A 107 -14.95 15.31 10.31
CA PHE A 107 -13.80 15.01 9.47
C PHE A 107 -14.09 13.72 8.68
N PHE A 108 -14.00 13.79 7.36
CA PHE A 108 -14.26 12.62 6.54
C PHE A 108 -12.98 11.78 6.45
N LYS A 109 -13.04 10.56 6.99
CA LYS A 109 -12.06 9.52 6.65
C LYS A 109 -12.07 9.40 5.12
N ALA A 110 -10.90 9.40 4.47
CA ALA A 110 -10.81 9.23 3.02
C ALA A 110 -11.74 8.09 2.59
N LYS A 111 -12.57 8.33 1.55
CA LYS A 111 -13.43 7.29 0.99
C LYS A 111 -12.55 6.07 0.70
N ILE A 112 -12.95 4.88 1.14
CA ILE A 112 -12.25 3.63 0.86
C ILE A 112 -13.22 2.66 0.20
N ASN A 113 -12.72 1.88 -0.75
CA ASN A 113 -13.42 0.72 -1.28
C ASN A 113 -13.21 -0.46 -0.31
N GLU A 114 -14.25 -0.87 0.40
CA GLU A 114 -14.17 -1.97 1.38
C GLU A 114 -14.31 -3.37 0.75
N ARG A 115 -14.58 -3.46 -0.55
CA ARG A 115 -14.79 -4.72 -1.28
C ARG A 115 -13.84 -4.86 -2.49
N PRO A 116 -12.52 -4.63 -2.35
CA PRO A 116 -11.61 -4.60 -3.48
C PRO A 116 -11.54 -5.96 -4.18
N ILE A 117 -11.47 -5.92 -5.50
CA ILE A 117 -11.24 -7.07 -6.37
C ILE A 117 -9.87 -6.89 -7.04
N ILE A 118 -8.99 -7.87 -6.90
CA ILE A 118 -7.64 -7.82 -7.47
C ILE A 118 -7.51 -8.93 -8.51
N GLY A 119 -7.01 -8.56 -9.69
CA GLY A 119 -6.73 -9.52 -10.74
C GLY A 119 -5.40 -10.24 -10.50
N ILE A 120 -5.34 -11.55 -10.70
CA ILE A 120 -4.08 -12.31 -10.72
C ILE A 120 -3.84 -12.80 -12.13
N LEU A 121 -2.67 -12.49 -12.70
CA LEU A 121 -2.33 -12.93 -14.05
C LEU A 121 -2.03 -14.44 -14.11
N ALA A 122 -2.79 -15.17 -14.92
CA ALA A 122 -2.50 -16.56 -15.23
C ALA A 122 -1.23 -16.68 -16.08
N GLN A 123 -0.67 -17.87 -16.16
CA GLN A 123 0.49 -18.12 -17.00
C GLN A 123 0.38 -19.47 -17.72
N ASN A 124 0.96 -19.57 -18.92
CA ASN A 124 1.05 -20.83 -19.63
C ASN A 124 2.17 -21.70 -19.04
N SER A 125 1.99 -23.02 -19.09
CA SER A 125 3.06 -23.98 -18.80
C SER A 125 2.94 -25.20 -19.70
N ARG A 126 4.09 -25.75 -20.11
CA ARG A 126 4.18 -26.96 -20.95
C ARG A 126 3.73 -28.22 -20.21
N TYR A 127 3.61 -28.14 -18.89
CA TYR A 127 3.22 -29.25 -18.01
C TYR A 127 1.73 -29.23 -17.65
N LEU A 128 0.95 -28.34 -18.25
CA LEU A 128 -0.51 -28.33 -18.06
C LEU A 128 -1.18 -29.40 -18.94
N PRO A 129 -2.36 -29.88 -18.54
CA PRO A 129 -3.17 -30.75 -19.39
C PRO A 129 -3.40 -30.14 -20.79
N PRO A 130 -3.62 -30.98 -21.81
CA PRO A 130 -4.01 -30.51 -23.13
C PRO A 130 -5.24 -29.58 -23.06
N ASN A 131 -5.27 -28.56 -23.89
CA ASN A 131 -6.31 -27.52 -23.96
C ASN A 131 -6.40 -26.55 -22.77
N SER A 132 -5.53 -26.66 -21.76
CA SER A 132 -5.49 -25.65 -20.70
C SER A 132 -4.97 -24.31 -21.22
N THR A 133 -5.66 -23.24 -20.88
CA THR A 133 -5.34 -21.86 -21.28
C THR A 133 -4.35 -21.19 -20.35
N GLY A 134 -4.19 -21.70 -19.12
CA GLY A 134 -3.18 -21.25 -18.17
C GLY A 134 -3.38 -21.82 -16.77
N TYR A 135 -2.55 -21.40 -15.83
CA TYR A 135 -2.73 -21.71 -14.42
C TYR A 135 -2.42 -20.53 -13.52
N ILE A 136 -2.96 -20.57 -12.30
CA ILE A 136 -2.58 -19.72 -11.16
C ILE A 136 -2.33 -20.64 -9.97
N ALA A 137 -1.20 -20.47 -9.27
CA ALA A 137 -0.98 -21.19 -8.02
C ALA A 137 -1.95 -20.68 -6.94
N SER A 138 -2.56 -21.60 -6.20
CA SER A 138 -3.62 -21.26 -5.23
C SER A 138 -3.13 -20.37 -4.10
N SER A 139 -1.83 -20.41 -3.78
CA SER A 139 -1.20 -19.57 -2.76
C SER A 139 -1.35 -18.08 -3.04
N TYR A 140 -1.30 -17.63 -4.30
CA TYR A 140 -1.54 -16.23 -4.64
C TYR A 140 -3.00 -15.80 -4.40
N VAL A 141 -3.96 -16.71 -4.63
CA VAL A 141 -5.38 -16.45 -4.34
C VAL A 141 -5.58 -16.31 -2.83
N LYS A 142 -5.10 -17.29 -2.07
CA LYS A 142 -5.15 -17.30 -0.60
C LYS A 142 -4.44 -16.10 0.02
N PHE A 143 -3.32 -15.68 -0.57
CA PHE A 143 -2.58 -14.48 -0.17
C PHE A 143 -3.45 -13.24 -0.22
N LEU A 144 -4.07 -12.93 -1.37
CA LEU A 144 -4.91 -11.75 -1.51
C LEU A 144 -6.21 -11.84 -0.68
N GLU A 145 -6.83 -13.03 -0.63
CA GLU A 145 -8.03 -13.25 0.20
C GLU A 145 -7.74 -13.05 1.70
N SER A 146 -6.56 -13.47 2.19
CA SER A 146 -6.16 -13.23 3.58
C SER A 146 -6.01 -11.75 3.93
N GLY A 147 -5.71 -10.89 2.95
CA GLY A 147 -5.70 -9.43 3.10
C GLY A 147 -7.09 -8.78 3.03
N GLY A 148 -8.13 -9.57 2.73
CA GLY A 148 -9.51 -9.11 2.60
C GLY A 148 -9.87 -8.56 1.22
N ALA A 149 -9.29 -9.12 0.15
CA ALA A 149 -9.71 -8.88 -1.23
C ALA A 149 -10.41 -10.09 -1.83
N ARG A 150 -11.18 -9.89 -2.90
CA ARG A 150 -11.63 -10.96 -3.80
C ARG A 150 -10.71 -11.03 -5.01
N VAL A 151 -10.70 -12.17 -5.69
CA VAL A 151 -9.77 -12.41 -6.80
C VAL A 151 -10.52 -12.67 -8.11
N VAL A 152 -9.98 -12.12 -9.19
CA VAL A 152 -10.35 -12.47 -10.58
C VAL A 152 -9.12 -13.06 -11.28
N PRO A 153 -9.21 -14.25 -11.90
CA PRO A 153 -8.14 -14.74 -12.76
C PRO A 153 -8.09 -13.96 -14.07
N ILE A 154 -6.96 -13.33 -14.37
CA ILE A 154 -6.71 -12.68 -15.66
C ILE A 154 -6.12 -13.74 -16.60
N MET A 155 -6.91 -14.18 -17.58
CA MET A 155 -6.45 -15.16 -18.56
C MET A 155 -5.43 -14.54 -19.51
N VAL A 156 -4.39 -15.30 -19.83
CA VAL A 156 -3.48 -14.93 -20.91
C VAL A 156 -4.13 -15.12 -22.27
N ASN A 157 -3.55 -14.46 -23.26
CA ASN A 157 -3.93 -14.55 -24.66
C ASN A 157 -5.33 -14.03 -25.04
N ARG A 158 -5.90 -13.11 -24.25
CA ARG A 158 -7.10 -12.34 -24.61
C ARG A 158 -6.80 -11.13 -25.50
N GLU A 159 -7.84 -10.55 -26.07
CA GLU A 159 -7.77 -9.32 -26.85
C GLU A 159 -7.52 -8.10 -25.94
N ALA A 160 -6.88 -7.06 -26.49
CA ALA A 160 -6.52 -5.86 -25.71
C ALA A 160 -7.73 -5.17 -25.07
N GLU A 161 -8.87 -5.13 -25.78
CA GLU A 161 -10.11 -4.54 -25.28
C GLU A 161 -10.75 -5.37 -24.15
N GLU A 162 -10.53 -6.69 -24.09
CA GLU A 162 -10.96 -7.49 -22.95
C GLU A 162 -10.16 -7.13 -21.69
N TYR A 163 -8.84 -6.94 -21.82
CA TYR A 163 -8.02 -6.50 -20.69
C TYR A 163 -8.38 -5.10 -20.23
N LYS A 164 -8.69 -4.18 -21.16
CA LYS A 164 -9.10 -2.82 -20.81
C LYS A 164 -10.43 -2.79 -20.07
N ARG A 165 -11.43 -3.57 -20.51
CA ARG A 165 -12.70 -3.72 -19.78
C ARG A 165 -12.47 -4.28 -18.37
N LEU A 166 -11.66 -5.33 -18.25
CA LEU A 166 -11.34 -5.91 -16.95
C LEU A 166 -10.58 -4.95 -16.04
N PHE A 167 -9.60 -4.21 -16.58
CA PHE A 167 -8.84 -3.18 -15.85
C PHE A 167 -9.76 -2.13 -15.22
N ASN A 168 -10.76 -1.66 -15.97
CA ASN A 168 -11.75 -0.70 -15.48
C ASN A 168 -12.74 -1.28 -14.45
N SER A 169 -12.71 -2.60 -14.23
CA SER A 169 -13.61 -3.32 -13.31
C SER A 169 -12.94 -3.73 -12.00
N ILE A 170 -11.63 -4.00 -12.04
CA ILE A 170 -10.82 -4.44 -10.88
C ILE A 170 -10.05 -3.29 -10.25
N ASN A 171 -9.58 -3.48 -9.02
CA ASN A 171 -8.98 -2.46 -8.16
C ASN A 171 -7.45 -2.56 -8.02
N GLY A 172 -6.83 -3.50 -8.73
CA GLY A 172 -5.39 -3.72 -8.73
C GLY A 172 -5.03 -5.00 -9.47
N VAL A 173 -3.74 -5.20 -9.75
CA VAL A 173 -3.26 -6.41 -10.44
C VAL A 173 -2.00 -6.98 -9.78
N LEU A 174 -1.97 -8.31 -9.64
CA LEU A 174 -0.81 -9.08 -9.20
C LEU A 174 -0.26 -9.90 -10.36
N LEU A 175 1.03 -9.71 -10.63
CA LEU A 175 1.86 -10.48 -11.55
C LEU A 175 2.59 -11.56 -10.73
N PRO A 176 2.14 -12.83 -10.75
CA PRO A 176 2.70 -13.86 -9.88
C PRO A 176 4.09 -14.34 -10.35
N GLY A 177 4.77 -15.08 -9.49
CA GLY A 177 5.97 -15.82 -9.86
C GLY A 177 5.66 -16.95 -10.84
N GLY A 178 6.68 -17.47 -11.51
CA GLY A 178 6.48 -18.44 -12.58
C GLY A 178 7.71 -18.66 -13.43
N SER A 179 7.50 -19.28 -14.59
CA SER A 179 8.57 -19.57 -15.56
C SER A 179 8.18 -19.21 -17.00
N ALA A 180 7.20 -18.33 -17.18
CA ALA A 180 6.82 -17.85 -18.51
C ALA A 180 7.93 -16.94 -19.09
N ASN A 181 8.04 -16.88 -20.41
CA ASN A 181 9.04 -16.03 -21.05
C ASN A 181 8.66 -14.54 -20.92
N ILE A 182 9.53 -13.72 -20.31
CA ILE A 182 9.28 -12.29 -20.02
C ILE A 182 9.41 -11.35 -21.23
N THR A 183 9.69 -11.88 -22.43
CA THR A 183 9.82 -11.10 -23.67
C THR A 183 8.84 -11.51 -24.77
N SER A 184 8.36 -12.76 -24.78
CA SER A 184 7.57 -13.29 -25.90
C SER A 184 6.34 -14.14 -25.52
N SER A 185 5.93 -14.16 -24.25
CA SER A 185 4.77 -14.95 -23.81
C SER A 185 3.46 -14.16 -23.73
N GLY A 186 2.33 -14.89 -23.65
CA GLY A 186 1.03 -14.31 -23.32
C GLY A 186 1.01 -13.59 -21.96
N TYR A 187 1.82 -14.07 -21.01
CA TYR A 187 2.04 -13.43 -19.72
C TYR A 187 2.71 -12.07 -19.88
N GLN A 188 3.77 -11.98 -20.69
CA GLN A 188 4.45 -10.72 -20.99
C GLN A 188 3.49 -9.71 -21.64
N ARG A 189 2.74 -10.15 -22.66
CA ARG A 189 1.80 -9.27 -23.38
C ARG A 189 0.72 -8.72 -22.46
N ALA A 190 0.09 -9.57 -21.65
CA ALA A 190 -0.94 -9.15 -20.70
C ALA A 190 -0.35 -8.23 -19.62
N SER A 191 0.83 -8.56 -19.07
CA SER A 191 1.53 -7.73 -18.08
C SER A 191 1.82 -6.33 -18.63
N LYS A 192 2.27 -6.23 -19.89
CA LYS A 192 2.54 -4.96 -20.55
C LYS A 192 1.29 -4.09 -20.63
N ILE A 193 0.16 -4.66 -21.08
CA ILE A 193 -1.11 -3.93 -21.21
C ILE A 193 -1.57 -3.41 -19.84
N PHE A 194 -1.58 -4.25 -18.80
CA PHE A 194 -1.97 -3.82 -17.46
C PHE A 194 -1.02 -2.77 -16.86
N TYR A 195 0.30 -2.91 -17.10
CA TYR A 195 1.28 -1.92 -16.66
C TYR A 195 1.07 -0.56 -17.33
N GLU A 196 0.91 -0.53 -18.66
CA GLU A 196 0.66 0.71 -19.41
C GLU A 196 -0.65 1.38 -18.96
N LEU A 197 -1.74 0.61 -18.83
CA LEU A 197 -3.02 1.11 -18.32
C LEU A 197 -2.89 1.66 -16.89
N ALA A 198 -2.15 0.98 -16.01
CA ALA A 198 -1.91 1.44 -14.65
C ALA A 198 -1.09 2.74 -14.63
N ILE A 199 -0.03 2.85 -15.44
CA ILE A 199 0.76 4.09 -15.54
C ILE A 199 -0.12 5.25 -16.01
N GLU A 200 -0.93 5.05 -17.05
CA GLU A 200 -1.84 6.07 -17.58
C GLU A 200 -2.92 6.47 -16.57
N ALA A 201 -3.53 5.50 -15.89
CA ALA A 201 -4.53 5.74 -14.84
C ALA A 201 -3.94 6.57 -13.70
N ASN A 202 -2.80 6.16 -13.16
CA ASN A 202 -2.18 6.89 -12.05
C ASN A 202 -1.75 8.32 -12.47
N LYS A 203 -1.27 8.52 -13.70
CA LYS A 203 -0.94 9.86 -14.23
C LYS A 203 -2.14 10.81 -14.27
N ARG A 204 -3.35 10.30 -14.52
CA ARG A 204 -4.59 11.10 -14.53
C ARG A 204 -5.30 11.16 -13.16
N GLY A 205 -4.66 10.67 -12.09
CA GLY A 205 -5.22 10.66 -10.73
C GLY A 205 -6.15 9.49 -10.41
N ASP A 206 -6.22 8.50 -11.31
CA ASP A 206 -6.99 7.27 -11.13
C ASP A 206 -6.05 6.19 -10.53
N TYR A 207 -6.08 6.08 -9.20
CA TYR A 207 -5.13 5.25 -8.45
C TYR A 207 -5.31 3.77 -8.82
N PHE A 208 -4.28 3.10 -9.33
CA PHE A 208 -4.36 1.67 -9.65
C PHE A 208 -3.05 0.95 -9.29
N PRO A 209 -3.03 0.09 -8.25
CA PRO A 209 -1.82 -0.54 -7.78
C PRO A 209 -1.43 -1.81 -8.56
N VAL A 210 -0.13 -2.02 -8.72
CA VAL A 210 0.47 -3.19 -9.40
C VAL A 210 1.45 -3.87 -8.44
N TRP A 211 1.37 -5.19 -8.34
CA TRP A 211 2.31 -6.02 -7.57
C TRP A 211 3.00 -7.03 -8.47
N GLY A 212 4.32 -7.16 -8.36
CA GLY A 212 5.10 -8.22 -9.01
C GLY A 212 5.80 -9.12 -7.99
N THR A 213 5.64 -10.44 -8.12
CA THR A 213 6.37 -11.43 -7.30
C THR A 213 7.28 -12.27 -8.19
N CYS A 214 8.57 -12.41 -7.84
CA CYS A 214 9.53 -13.23 -8.57
C CYS A 214 9.52 -12.89 -10.08
N LEU A 215 9.04 -13.80 -10.96
CA LEU A 215 8.80 -13.51 -12.38
C LEU A 215 8.04 -12.20 -12.64
N GLY A 216 7.04 -11.88 -11.82
CA GLY A 216 6.32 -10.61 -11.91
C GLY A 216 7.19 -9.40 -11.63
N TYR A 217 8.12 -9.49 -10.66
CA TYR A 217 9.09 -8.43 -10.41
C TYR A 217 10.09 -8.31 -11.56
N GLU A 218 10.61 -9.44 -12.07
CA GLU A 218 11.47 -9.46 -13.26
C GLU A 218 10.77 -8.80 -14.46
N GLN A 219 9.50 -9.14 -14.69
CA GLN A 219 8.69 -8.55 -15.75
C GLN A 219 8.51 -7.03 -15.57
N LEU A 220 8.25 -6.55 -14.35
CA LEU A 220 8.17 -5.12 -14.05
C LEU A 220 9.48 -4.41 -14.39
N THR A 221 10.63 -5.02 -14.10
CA THR A 221 11.92 -4.39 -14.42
C THR A 221 12.12 -4.23 -15.91
N VAL A 222 11.75 -5.24 -16.72
CA VAL A 222 11.80 -5.17 -18.19
C VAL A 222 10.81 -4.14 -18.73
N LEU A 223 9.60 -4.04 -18.16
CA LEU A 223 8.59 -3.07 -18.60
C LEU A 223 9.01 -1.62 -18.28
N THR A 224 9.72 -1.40 -17.18
CA THR A 224 10.22 -0.08 -16.80
C THR A 224 11.47 0.31 -17.58
N SER A 225 12.44 -0.59 -17.77
CA SER A 225 13.71 -0.28 -18.43
C SER A 225 13.71 -0.44 -19.94
N GLY A 226 12.78 -1.24 -20.49
CA GLY A 226 12.83 -1.69 -21.88
C GLY A 226 13.91 -2.73 -22.18
N GLU A 227 14.66 -3.21 -21.17
CA GLU A 227 15.84 -4.07 -21.32
C GLU A 227 15.77 -5.30 -20.41
N THR A 228 16.35 -6.42 -20.84
CA THR A 228 16.51 -7.61 -19.97
C THR A 228 17.81 -7.52 -19.19
N LEU A 229 17.71 -7.05 -17.93
CA LEU A 229 18.85 -6.78 -17.04
C LEU A 229 19.11 -7.88 -16.00
N LEU A 230 18.58 -9.08 -16.26
CA LEU A 230 18.67 -10.21 -15.35
C LEU A 230 20.07 -10.82 -15.34
N THR A 231 20.54 -11.15 -14.15
CA THR A 231 21.80 -11.83 -13.89
C THR A 231 21.51 -13.14 -13.18
N ARG A 232 22.22 -14.21 -13.55
CA ARG A 232 22.03 -15.52 -12.93
C ARG A 232 22.51 -15.49 -11.49
N THR A 233 21.71 -16.02 -10.55
CA THR A 233 22.06 -16.13 -9.13
C THR A 233 21.74 -17.52 -8.60
N ASN A 234 22.44 -17.96 -7.56
CA ASN A 234 22.23 -19.27 -6.93
C ASN A 234 21.15 -19.21 -5.82
N THR A 235 19.90 -19.03 -6.24
CA THR A 235 18.78 -18.70 -5.32
C THR A 235 17.52 -19.55 -5.55
N SER A 236 17.67 -20.74 -6.15
CA SER A 236 16.54 -21.57 -6.61
C SER A 236 15.84 -22.39 -5.51
N GLY A 237 16.07 -22.06 -4.24
CA GLY A 237 15.47 -22.77 -3.10
C GLY A 237 16.15 -22.45 -1.78
N VAL A 238 16.09 -21.20 -1.34
CA VAL A 238 16.72 -20.72 -0.10
C VAL A 238 15.78 -19.74 0.61
N SER A 239 15.72 -19.80 1.94
CA SER A 239 15.09 -18.73 2.73
C SER A 239 16.16 -17.75 3.21
N LEU A 240 15.91 -16.46 3.00
CA LEU A 240 16.84 -15.39 3.34
C LEU A 240 16.17 -14.35 4.26
N PRO A 241 16.95 -13.68 5.14
CA PRO A 241 16.52 -12.40 5.72
C PRO A 241 16.51 -11.32 4.63
N LEU A 242 16.02 -10.12 4.94
CA LEU A 242 16.07 -8.95 4.07
C LEU A 242 17.15 -7.99 4.54
N LEU A 243 18.09 -7.67 3.66
CA LEU A 243 19.07 -6.61 3.93
C LEU A 243 18.41 -5.26 3.59
N PHE A 244 17.76 -4.66 4.58
CA PHE A 244 17.04 -3.40 4.38
C PHE A 244 17.98 -2.24 4.04
N THR A 245 17.59 -1.44 3.05
CA THR A 245 18.26 -0.17 2.77
C THR A 245 17.69 0.94 3.67
N LYS A 246 18.31 2.13 3.61
CA LYS A 246 17.77 3.33 4.28
C LYS A 246 16.35 3.70 3.83
N GLU A 247 15.95 3.34 2.61
CA GLU A 247 14.65 3.70 2.04
C GLU A 247 13.50 2.90 2.65
N ALA A 248 13.78 1.70 3.19
CA ALA A 248 12.77 0.87 3.85
C ALA A 248 12.05 1.60 4.99
N LYS A 249 12.78 2.40 5.79
CA LYS A 249 12.26 3.11 6.98
C LYS A 249 11.12 4.08 6.67
N GLN A 250 11.08 4.63 5.46
CA GLN A 250 10.06 5.61 5.04
C GLN A 250 9.18 5.09 3.90
N SER A 251 9.34 3.80 3.56
CA SER A 251 8.59 3.15 2.49
C SER A 251 7.10 3.14 2.77
N ARG A 252 6.29 3.06 1.71
CA ARG A 252 4.86 2.81 1.83
C ARG A 252 4.63 1.36 2.26
N MET A 253 5.38 0.43 1.66
CA MET A 253 5.25 -1.01 1.87
C MET A 253 5.39 -1.43 3.35
N PHE A 254 6.45 -0.99 4.01
CA PHE A 254 6.75 -1.42 5.38
C PHE A 254 6.21 -0.47 6.47
N LYS A 255 5.49 0.59 6.11
CA LYS A 255 5.05 1.64 7.04
C LYS A 255 4.23 1.11 8.22
N SER A 256 3.41 0.09 7.98
CA SER A 256 2.49 -0.47 8.98
C SER A 256 3.01 -1.75 9.64
N PHE A 257 4.23 -2.18 9.29
CA PHE A 257 4.81 -3.39 9.86
C PHE A 257 5.24 -3.14 11.32
N PRO A 258 4.96 -4.07 12.25
CA PRO A 258 5.47 -3.99 13.61
C PRO A 258 7.00 -3.96 13.62
N ALA A 259 7.59 -3.20 14.56
CA ALA A 259 9.04 -3.10 14.69
C ALA A 259 9.70 -4.48 14.88
N GLU A 260 9.08 -5.34 15.69
CA GLU A 260 9.53 -6.72 15.94
C GLU A 260 9.53 -7.56 14.64
N LEU A 261 8.52 -7.39 13.79
CA LEU A 261 8.46 -8.07 12.49
C LEU A 261 9.54 -7.55 11.54
N MET A 262 9.82 -6.25 11.56
CA MET A 262 10.91 -5.67 10.77
C MET A 262 12.28 -6.18 11.24
N GLU A 263 12.48 -6.37 12.54
CA GLU A 263 13.70 -6.96 13.10
C GLU A 263 13.85 -8.43 12.73
N ALA A 264 12.77 -9.22 12.82
CA ALA A 264 12.75 -10.61 12.39
C ALA A 264 13.05 -10.73 10.89
N LEU A 265 12.44 -9.89 10.04
CA LEU A 265 12.76 -9.84 8.61
C LEU A 265 14.22 -9.50 8.33
N ALA A 266 14.86 -8.68 9.17
CA ALA A 266 16.25 -8.29 8.98
C ALA A 266 17.26 -9.37 9.41
N SER A 267 16.86 -10.31 10.26
CA SER A 267 17.77 -11.23 10.96
C SER A 267 17.48 -12.72 10.77
N GLU A 268 16.22 -13.09 10.49
CA GLU A 268 15.77 -14.46 10.33
C GLU A 268 15.55 -14.83 8.84
N PRO A 269 15.78 -16.09 8.43
CA PRO A 269 15.51 -16.55 7.08
C PRO A 269 14.00 -16.71 6.84
N LEU A 270 13.30 -15.61 6.56
CA LEU A 270 11.83 -15.57 6.45
C LEU A 270 11.29 -15.45 5.02
N THR A 271 12.15 -15.12 4.05
CA THR A 271 11.73 -14.84 2.68
C THR A 271 12.17 -15.93 1.74
N GLU A 272 11.19 -16.61 1.13
CA GLU A 272 11.42 -17.73 0.23
C GLU A 272 11.92 -17.24 -1.13
N ASN A 273 13.07 -17.76 -1.57
CA ASN A 273 13.65 -17.51 -2.87
C ASN A 273 13.68 -18.82 -3.67
N SER A 274 13.06 -18.78 -4.85
CA SER A 274 12.91 -19.88 -5.81
C SER A 274 13.15 -19.39 -7.25
N HIS A 275 14.17 -18.56 -7.45
CA HIS A 275 14.53 -17.99 -8.75
C HIS A 275 15.94 -18.40 -9.20
N GLU A 276 16.21 -18.28 -10.49
CA GLU A 276 17.55 -18.50 -11.08
C GLU A 276 18.15 -17.19 -11.60
N TRP A 277 17.34 -16.13 -11.66
CA TRP A 277 17.64 -14.86 -12.26
C TRP A 277 17.21 -13.75 -11.32
N SER A 278 18.05 -12.73 -11.19
CA SER A 278 17.76 -11.57 -10.35
C SER A 278 18.26 -10.30 -11.03
N VAL A 279 17.74 -9.15 -10.64
CA VAL A 279 18.34 -7.86 -11.01
C VAL A 279 19.45 -7.55 -10.02
N SER A 280 20.71 -7.62 -10.47
CA SER A 280 21.85 -7.24 -9.62
C SER A 280 21.71 -5.78 -9.17
N LEU A 281 22.19 -5.45 -7.96
CA LEU A 281 22.17 -4.07 -7.47
C LEU A 281 22.97 -3.14 -8.40
N LEU A 282 24.04 -3.66 -8.99
CA LEU A 282 24.83 -2.94 -9.98
C LEU A 282 23.98 -2.60 -11.23
N SER A 283 23.34 -3.59 -11.84
CA SER A 283 22.49 -3.39 -13.03
C SER A 283 21.34 -2.42 -12.75
N HIS A 284 20.73 -2.50 -11.57
CA HIS A 284 19.70 -1.55 -11.15
C HIS A 284 20.24 -0.11 -11.07
N ASN A 285 21.40 0.09 -10.45
CA ASN A 285 21.98 1.41 -10.22
C ASN A 285 22.59 2.05 -11.48
N THR A 286 23.00 1.24 -12.46
CA THR A 286 23.56 1.72 -13.73
C THR A 286 22.47 2.03 -14.75
N ASN A 287 21.32 1.33 -14.73
CA ASN A 287 20.17 1.65 -15.56
C ASN A 287 19.40 2.85 -14.97
N LYS A 288 19.35 3.96 -15.72
CA LYS A 288 18.74 5.21 -15.25
C LYS A 288 17.23 5.09 -15.04
N ASP A 289 16.53 4.31 -15.87
CA ASP A 289 15.09 4.18 -15.80
C ASP A 289 14.68 3.42 -14.53
N LEU A 290 15.34 2.30 -14.22
CA LEU A 290 15.11 1.57 -12.97
C LEU A 290 15.44 2.42 -11.74
N LYS A 291 16.61 3.05 -11.72
CA LYS A 291 17.07 3.86 -10.59
C LYS A 291 16.15 5.04 -10.29
N ASN A 292 15.63 5.69 -11.32
CA ASN A 292 14.74 6.84 -11.16
C ASN A 292 13.30 6.42 -10.86
N PHE A 293 12.89 5.21 -11.28
CA PHE A 293 11.53 4.75 -11.09
C PHE A 293 11.31 4.06 -9.74
N TYR A 294 12.29 3.28 -9.26
CA TYR A 294 12.15 2.43 -8.07
C TYR A 294 13.06 2.85 -6.91
N LYS A 295 12.50 2.85 -5.71
CA LYS A 295 13.24 2.76 -4.45
C LYS A 295 13.57 1.30 -4.18
N VAL A 296 14.84 1.00 -3.97
CA VAL A 296 15.28 -0.29 -3.46
C VAL A 296 15.06 -0.33 -1.95
N LEU A 297 14.13 -1.16 -1.48
CA LEU A 297 13.81 -1.29 -0.06
C LEU A 297 14.67 -2.34 0.63
N SER A 298 15.00 -3.43 -0.08
CA SER A 298 15.94 -4.44 0.42
C SER A 298 16.76 -5.05 -0.71
N THR A 299 17.92 -5.55 -0.34
CA THR A 299 18.79 -6.38 -1.18
C THR A 299 19.02 -7.74 -0.51
N ASN A 300 19.63 -8.64 -1.27
CA ASN A 300 20.13 -9.93 -0.81
C ASN A 300 21.40 -10.29 -1.58
N THR A 301 22.11 -11.32 -1.13
CA THR A 301 23.26 -11.87 -1.85
C THR A 301 23.17 -13.39 -1.94
N ASP A 302 23.64 -13.96 -3.03
CA ASP A 302 23.85 -15.41 -3.18
C ASP A 302 25.26 -15.86 -2.79
N GLY A 303 26.07 -14.96 -2.24
CA GLY A 303 27.47 -15.15 -1.89
C GLY A 303 28.45 -14.53 -2.89
N GLU A 304 28.00 -14.25 -4.12
CA GLU A 304 28.82 -13.64 -5.18
C GLU A 304 28.21 -12.32 -5.68
N ILE A 305 26.89 -12.31 -5.89
CA ILE A 305 26.15 -11.21 -6.49
C ILE A 305 25.19 -10.65 -5.46
N GLU A 306 25.27 -9.34 -5.23
CA GLU A 306 24.22 -8.61 -4.54
C GLU A 306 23.09 -8.26 -5.53
N PHE A 307 21.85 -8.57 -5.16
CA PHE A 307 20.68 -8.36 -5.99
C PHE A 307 19.56 -7.64 -5.23
N VAL A 308 18.73 -6.93 -5.97
CA VAL A 308 17.55 -6.24 -5.44
C VAL A 308 16.48 -7.27 -5.10
N SER A 309 15.98 -7.27 -3.86
CA SER A 309 14.98 -8.23 -3.40
C SER A 309 13.60 -7.63 -3.15
N THR A 310 13.52 -6.33 -2.82
CA THR A 310 12.24 -5.63 -2.67
C THR A 310 12.33 -4.19 -3.20
N VAL A 311 11.32 -3.76 -3.96
CA VAL A 311 11.19 -2.39 -4.47
C VAL A 311 9.78 -1.82 -4.29
N GLU A 312 9.71 -0.49 -4.25
CA GLU A 312 8.48 0.25 -4.54
C GLU A 312 8.80 1.41 -5.49
N ALA A 313 7.89 1.79 -6.38
CA ALA A 313 8.11 2.94 -7.26
C ALA A 313 8.05 4.27 -6.50
N TYR A 314 8.76 5.31 -6.93
CA TYR A 314 8.70 6.62 -6.27
C TYR A 314 7.29 7.21 -6.32
N ASP A 315 6.77 7.35 -7.54
CA ASP A 315 5.56 8.14 -7.82
C ASP A 315 4.33 7.30 -8.18
N TYR A 316 4.51 5.99 -8.40
CA TYR A 316 3.44 5.06 -8.78
C TYR A 316 3.21 4.02 -7.67
N PRO A 317 1.97 3.51 -7.51
CA PRO A 317 1.68 2.40 -6.61
C PRO A 317 2.09 1.05 -7.22
N ILE A 318 3.36 0.94 -7.61
CA ILE A 318 3.94 -0.27 -8.20
C ILE A 318 4.96 -0.84 -7.23
N TYR A 319 4.84 -2.14 -6.97
CA TYR A 319 5.54 -2.86 -5.92
C TYR A 319 6.13 -4.16 -6.46
N GLY A 320 7.30 -4.54 -5.99
CA GLY A 320 7.98 -5.75 -6.43
C GLY A 320 8.71 -6.47 -5.32
N THR A 321 8.56 -7.79 -5.24
CA THR A 321 9.39 -8.67 -4.43
C THR A 321 10.01 -9.75 -5.33
N GLN A 322 11.32 -9.94 -5.25
CA GLN A 322 11.97 -11.08 -5.93
C GLN A 322 11.63 -12.41 -5.23
N TRP A 323 11.42 -12.34 -3.91
CA TRP A 323 11.02 -13.45 -3.05
C TRP A 323 9.48 -13.62 -3.03
N HIS A 324 9.04 -14.77 -2.50
CA HIS A 324 7.65 -15.24 -2.53
C HIS A 324 6.94 -15.06 -1.18
N PRO A 325 6.24 -13.94 -0.93
CA PRO A 325 5.52 -13.73 0.33
C PRO A 325 4.37 -14.70 0.53
N GLU A 326 3.80 -15.27 -0.53
CA GLU A 326 2.64 -16.15 -0.46
C GLU A 326 2.97 -17.56 0.08
N LYS A 327 4.22 -18.00 0.00
CA LYS A 327 4.57 -19.40 0.27
C LYS A 327 4.51 -19.77 1.74
N ASN A 328 4.96 -18.88 2.63
CA ASN A 328 5.17 -19.18 4.05
C ASN A 328 3.91 -19.72 4.75
N ALA A 329 2.72 -19.24 4.37
CA ALA A 329 1.46 -19.66 4.97
C ALA A 329 0.74 -20.78 4.19
N PHE A 330 1.09 -21.02 2.92
CA PHE A 330 0.21 -21.76 2.00
C PHE A 330 0.88 -22.89 1.21
N GLU A 331 2.21 -22.99 1.16
CA GLU A 331 2.94 -23.99 0.38
C GLU A 331 3.91 -24.80 1.25
N TRP A 332 3.79 -26.14 1.28
CA TRP A 332 4.45 -26.98 2.31
C TRP A 332 5.47 -27.97 1.73
N ARG A 333 5.70 -27.95 0.42
CA ARG A 333 6.43 -29.02 -0.29
C ARG A 333 7.95 -28.91 -0.26
N ARG A 334 8.50 -27.74 0.05
CA ARG A 334 9.95 -27.51 0.01
C ARG A 334 10.48 -27.19 1.40
N PRO A 335 11.56 -27.84 1.86
CA PRO A 335 12.11 -27.60 3.20
C PRO A 335 12.74 -26.21 3.33
N CYS A 336 13.03 -25.53 2.21
CA CYS A 336 13.54 -24.17 2.21
C CYS A 336 12.48 -23.12 2.54
N ILE A 337 11.18 -23.46 2.59
CA ILE A 337 10.10 -22.51 2.89
C ILE A 337 10.05 -22.30 4.40
N SER A 338 10.14 -21.05 4.83
CA SER A 338 10.01 -20.73 6.25
C SER A 338 8.55 -20.74 6.67
N HIS A 339 8.24 -21.54 7.69
CA HIS A 339 6.92 -21.61 8.33
C HIS A 339 6.93 -21.03 9.75
N ALA A 340 7.96 -20.24 10.09
CA ALA A 340 8.04 -19.56 11.37
C ALA A 340 6.83 -18.62 11.57
N PRO A 341 6.39 -18.37 12.82
CA PRO A 341 5.30 -17.43 13.08
C PRO A 341 5.53 -16.04 12.48
N SER A 342 6.78 -15.54 12.52
CA SER A 342 7.22 -14.29 11.89
C SER A 342 7.11 -14.35 10.36
N ALA A 343 7.44 -15.48 9.73
CA ALA A 343 7.30 -15.69 8.29
C ALA A 343 5.84 -15.67 7.83
N VAL A 344 4.93 -16.28 8.60
CA VAL A 344 3.48 -16.27 8.33
C VAL A 344 2.89 -14.87 8.56
N MET A 345 3.33 -14.18 9.61
CA MET A 345 2.94 -12.80 9.87
C MET A 345 3.37 -11.88 8.71
N ASN A 346 4.59 -12.06 8.19
CA ASN A 346 5.06 -11.34 7.00
C ASN A 346 4.14 -11.55 5.79
N THR A 347 3.71 -12.78 5.49
CA THR A 347 2.71 -13.07 4.43
C THR A 347 1.46 -12.20 4.61
N PHE A 348 0.91 -12.17 5.81
CA PHE A 348 -0.31 -11.40 6.09
C PHE A 348 -0.09 -9.89 5.94
N TYR A 349 0.99 -9.33 6.47
CA TYR A 349 1.25 -7.89 6.38
C TYR A 349 1.53 -7.42 4.94
N MET A 350 2.20 -8.25 4.13
CA MET A 350 2.39 -7.98 2.70
C MET A 350 1.06 -8.00 1.94
N ALA A 351 0.20 -8.99 2.20
CA ALA A 351 -1.15 -9.05 1.63
C ALA A 351 -1.99 -7.85 2.06
N GLN A 352 -2.02 -7.54 3.36
CA GLN A 352 -2.77 -6.43 3.91
C GLN A 352 -2.33 -5.10 3.30
N PHE A 353 -1.02 -4.89 3.15
CA PHE A 353 -0.48 -3.71 2.48
C PHE A 353 -1.04 -3.58 1.06
N PHE A 354 -0.87 -4.60 0.23
CA PHE A 354 -1.29 -4.51 -1.17
C PHE A 354 -2.82 -4.40 -1.33
N VAL A 355 -3.59 -5.10 -0.49
CA VAL A 355 -5.05 -4.94 -0.49
C VAL A 355 -5.46 -3.53 -0.07
N ASN A 356 -4.77 -2.91 0.91
CA ASN A 356 -5.02 -1.51 1.29
C ASN A 356 -4.70 -0.53 0.15
N GLU A 357 -3.73 -0.83 -0.70
CA GLU A 357 -3.48 -0.06 -1.92
C GLU A 357 -4.68 -0.16 -2.87
N ALA A 358 -5.23 -1.37 -3.06
CA ALA A 358 -6.41 -1.58 -3.91
C ALA A 358 -7.68 -0.89 -3.37
N ARG A 359 -7.82 -0.73 -2.05
CA ARG A 359 -8.94 0.01 -1.43
C ARG A 359 -8.98 1.50 -1.83
N LYS A 360 -7.92 2.05 -2.41
CA LYS A 360 -7.85 3.43 -2.89
C LYS A 360 -8.39 3.60 -4.31
N ASN A 361 -8.63 2.49 -5.03
CA ASN A 361 -9.25 2.48 -6.34
C ASN A 361 -10.77 2.22 -6.24
N PHE A 362 -11.55 2.89 -7.10
CA PHE A 362 -13.02 2.82 -7.11
C PHE A 362 -13.61 2.20 -8.38
N HIS A 363 -12.82 1.49 -9.16
CA HIS A 363 -13.32 0.68 -10.27
C HIS A 363 -14.31 -0.37 -9.75
N THR A 364 -15.29 -0.67 -10.60
CA THR A 364 -16.33 -1.67 -10.32
C THR A 364 -16.74 -2.31 -11.63
N PHE A 365 -17.15 -3.58 -11.58
CA PHE A 365 -17.84 -4.22 -12.71
C PHE A 365 -19.13 -3.47 -13.06
N GLU A 366 -19.60 -3.60 -14.31
CA GLU A 366 -20.81 -2.93 -14.79
C GLU A 366 -22.07 -3.48 -14.09
N SER A 367 -22.03 -4.74 -13.66
CA SER A 367 -23.12 -5.40 -12.94
C SER A 367 -22.62 -6.44 -11.93
N GLU A 368 -23.47 -6.77 -10.95
CA GLU A 368 -23.21 -7.87 -10.01
C GLU A 368 -23.12 -9.23 -10.70
N GLU A 369 -23.81 -9.43 -11.81
CA GLU A 369 -23.77 -10.67 -12.57
C GLU A 369 -22.41 -10.85 -13.26
N GLU A 370 -21.90 -9.80 -13.88
CA GLU A 370 -20.57 -9.79 -14.48
C GLU A 370 -19.50 -10.01 -13.41
N GLU A 371 -19.58 -9.28 -12.29
CA GLU A 371 -18.70 -9.47 -11.13
C GLU A 371 -18.71 -10.93 -10.68
N ARG A 372 -19.90 -11.50 -10.43
CA ARG A 372 -20.05 -12.88 -9.96
C ARG A 372 -19.44 -13.87 -10.94
N SER A 373 -19.59 -13.67 -12.25
CA SER A 373 -19.06 -14.57 -13.28
C SER A 373 -17.54 -14.49 -13.45
N ALA A 374 -16.95 -13.34 -13.13
CA ALA A 374 -15.51 -13.11 -13.27
C ALA A 374 -14.68 -13.68 -12.11
N LEU A 375 -15.29 -13.83 -10.92
CA LEU A 375 -14.56 -14.20 -9.70
C LEU A 375 -13.94 -15.61 -9.76
N ILE A 376 -12.84 -15.77 -9.01
CA ILE A 376 -12.14 -17.05 -8.84
C ILE A 376 -13.02 -18.15 -8.25
N TYR A 377 -14.11 -17.78 -7.58
CA TYR A 377 -15.08 -18.70 -6.97
C TYR A 377 -15.82 -19.59 -7.98
N ASN A 378 -15.78 -19.27 -9.27
CA ASN A 378 -16.33 -20.11 -10.34
C ASN A 378 -15.37 -21.24 -10.78
N TYR A 379 -14.17 -21.30 -10.18
CA TYR A 379 -13.12 -22.25 -10.55
C TYR A 379 -12.76 -23.13 -9.36
N ASN A 380 -12.42 -24.39 -9.65
CA ASN A 380 -11.97 -25.33 -8.63
C ASN A 380 -10.46 -25.56 -8.76
N PRO A 381 -9.67 -25.36 -7.69
CA PRO A 381 -8.26 -25.70 -7.73
C PRO A 381 -8.09 -27.22 -7.70
N VAL A 382 -7.10 -27.72 -8.43
CA VAL A 382 -6.71 -29.13 -8.41
C VAL A 382 -5.44 -29.34 -7.59
N HIS A 383 -5.32 -30.50 -6.96
CA HIS A 383 -4.07 -30.88 -6.30
C HIS A 383 -2.97 -31.08 -7.34
N SER A 384 -1.79 -30.50 -7.08
CA SER A 384 -0.69 -30.58 -8.03
C SER A 384 0.06 -31.92 -7.91
N PRO A 385 0.66 -32.44 -9.00
CA PRO A 385 1.53 -33.61 -8.95
C PRO A 385 2.69 -33.43 -7.96
N PRO A 386 3.22 -34.49 -7.32
CA PRO A 386 4.22 -34.39 -6.25
C PRO A 386 5.48 -33.56 -6.56
N ASN A 387 5.91 -33.53 -7.82
CA ASN A 387 7.07 -32.77 -8.28
C ASN A 387 6.80 -31.26 -8.52
N SER A 388 5.56 -30.80 -8.34
CA SER A 388 5.20 -29.38 -8.41
C SER A 388 5.65 -28.63 -7.16
N GLY A 389 6.18 -27.42 -7.34
CA GLY A 389 6.50 -26.48 -6.24
C GLY A 389 5.28 -25.81 -5.58
N PHE A 390 4.08 -26.35 -5.81
CA PHE A 390 2.81 -25.82 -5.30
C PHE A 390 1.90 -26.98 -4.87
N GLU A 391 1.11 -26.80 -3.82
CA GLU A 391 0.11 -27.76 -3.35
C GLU A 391 -1.09 -27.86 -4.29
N GLN A 392 -1.66 -26.71 -4.66
CA GLN A 392 -2.82 -26.64 -5.52
C GLN A 392 -2.66 -25.53 -6.57
N LYS A 393 -3.26 -25.76 -7.74
CA LYS A 393 -3.32 -24.80 -8.84
C LYS A 393 -4.74 -24.71 -9.35
N TYR A 394 -5.17 -23.50 -9.68
CA TYR A 394 -6.28 -23.31 -10.60
C TYR A 394 -5.74 -23.54 -12.01
N ILE A 395 -6.39 -24.44 -12.76
CA ILE A 395 -6.10 -24.69 -14.17
C ILE A 395 -7.32 -24.22 -14.95
N PHE A 396 -7.08 -23.44 -16.00
CA PHE A 396 -8.11 -22.79 -16.82
C PHE A 396 -8.14 -23.35 -18.23
#